data_AF-V6JIB5-F1
#
_entry.id   AF-V6JIB5-F1
#
_cell.length_a   1.000
_cell.length_b   1.000
_cell.length_c   1.000
_cell.angle_alpha   90.00
_cell.angle_beta   90.00
_cell.angle_gamma   90.00
#
_symmetry.space_group_name_H-M   'P 1'
#
loop_
_entity.id
_entity.type
_entity.pdbx_description
1 polymer ?
#
loop_
_entity_poly.entity_id
_entity_poly.type
_entity_poly.pdbx_seq_one_letter_code
_entity_poly.pdbx_strand_id
1 'polypeptide(L)'
;MLANAVFLRERLLAHGWDAVVVDIQWYEPTARAHGYNPDAPLVLDAYGRRLPAPDRFPSAAGGAGFAPPARRIHSLGLRFGLHIVRGIPRRAVAAQLPVAGTGSPPTRSPTPARRAPGTPTTTA
;
A
#
# COMPACT_ATOMS: atom_id res chain seq x y z
N MET A 1 -0.50 5.71 -13.54
CA MET A 1 -1.82 5.18 -13.14
C MET A 1 -2.97 5.89 -13.85
N LEU A 2 -3.17 7.21 -13.69
CA LEU A 2 -4.33 7.89 -14.29
C LEU A 2 -4.38 7.82 -15.82
N ALA A 3 -3.23 7.89 -16.50
CA ALA A 3 -3.18 7.68 -17.95
C ALA A 3 -3.68 6.29 -18.36
N ASN A 4 -3.29 5.23 -17.63
CA ASN A 4 -3.79 3.87 -17.88
C ASN A 4 -5.30 3.77 -17.62
N ALA A 5 -5.83 4.50 -16.63
CA ALA A 5 -7.27 4.56 -16.38
C ALA A 5 -8.02 5.22 -17.55
N VAL A 6 -7.50 6.33 -18.07
CA VAL A 6 -8.06 6.98 -19.27
C VAL A 6 -8.03 6.03 -20.46
N PHE A 7 -6.92 5.33 -20.69
CA PHE A 7 -6.81 4.34 -21.76
C PHE A 7 -7.81 3.19 -21.60
N LEU A 8 -7.95 2.63 -20.40
CA LEU A 8 -8.95 1.58 -20.10
C LEU A 8 -10.35 2.08 -20.44
N ARG A 9 -10.73 3.28 -19.98
CA ARG A 9 -12.04 3.88 -20.27
C ARG A 9 -12.27 4.02 -21.78
N GLU A 10 -11.31 4.57 -22.50
CA GLU A 10 -11.47 4.88 -23.93
C GLU A 10 -11.43 3.64 -24.83
N ARG A 11 -10.67 2.61 -24.45
CA ARG A 11 -10.33 1.51 -25.36
C ARG A 11 -10.78 0.13 -24.92
N LEU A 12 -10.93 -0.11 -23.62
CA LEU A 12 -11.05 -1.48 -23.10
C LEU A 12 -12.29 -1.71 -22.21
N LEU A 13 -12.89 -0.64 -21.67
CA LEU A 13 -14.06 -0.75 -20.80
C LEU A 13 -15.28 -1.34 -21.52
N ALA A 14 -15.48 -0.99 -22.80
CA ALA A 14 -16.52 -1.59 -23.63
C ALA A 14 -16.33 -3.11 -23.84
N HIS A 15 -15.13 -3.62 -23.59
CA HIS A 15 -14.77 -5.04 -23.65
C HIS A 15 -14.66 -5.68 -22.26
N GLY A 16 -15.12 -5.00 -21.20
CA GLY A 16 -15.20 -5.54 -19.84
C GLY A 16 -13.95 -5.33 -18.97
N TRP A 17 -12.92 -4.63 -19.46
CA TRP A 17 -11.74 -4.31 -18.64
C TRP A 17 -11.98 -3.05 -17.82
N ASP A 18 -12.16 -3.21 -16.51
CA ASP A 18 -12.62 -2.12 -15.64
C ASP A 18 -11.75 -1.91 -14.40
N ALA A 19 -10.71 -2.72 -14.15
CA ALA A 19 -9.92 -2.65 -12.93
C ALA A 19 -8.57 -1.93 -13.13
N VAL A 20 -8.32 -0.90 -12.31
CA VAL A 20 -7.02 -0.24 -12.17
C VAL A 20 -6.43 -0.64 -10.83
N VAL A 21 -5.39 -1.48 -10.86
CA VAL A 21 -4.76 -2.03 -9.65
C VAL A 21 -3.37 -1.43 -9.45
N VAL A 22 -3.11 -0.91 -8.24
CA VAL A 22 -1.76 -0.56 -7.81
C VAL A 22 -1.14 -1.77 -7.10
N ASP A 23 -0.10 -2.31 -7.72
CA ASP A 23 0.63 -3.44 -7.16
C ASP A 23 1.55 -2.99 -6.00
N ILE A 24 2.28 -3.95 -5.41
CA ILE A 24 2.99 -3.90 -4.13
C ILE A 24 3.89 -2.67 -3.92
N GLN A 25 4.25 -2.43 -2.65
CA GLN A 25 5.20 -1.40 -2.22
C GLN A 25 4.77 0.04 -2.52
N TRP A 26 3.49 0.32 -2.77
CA TRP A 26 2.97 1.69 -2.88
C TRP A 26 3.22 2.56 -1.63
N TYR A 27 3.47 1.92 -0.49
CA TYR A 27 3.82 2.53 0.80
C TYR A 27 5.32 2.71 1.02
N GLU A 28 6.16 2.37 0.04
CA GLU A 28 7.63 2.48 0.12
C GLU A 28 8.12 3.60 -0.82
N PRO A 29 8.67 4.72 -0.27
CA PRO A 29 9.14 5.85 -1.06
C PRO A 29 10.32 5.52 -1.97
N THR A 30 11.23 4.66 -1.50
CA THR A 30 12.47 4.28 -2.21
C THR A 30 12.31 3.02 -3.06
N ALA A 31 11.08 2.60 -3.34
CA ALA A 31 10.82 1.39 -4.12
C ALA A 31 11.46 1.49 -5.50
N ARG A 32 12.04 0.38 -5.96
CA ARG A 32 12.75 0.28 -7.24
C ARG A 32 12.28 -0.94 -8.01
N ALA A 33 12.56 -0.95 -9.31
CA ALA A 33 12.31 -2.13 -10.13
C ALA A 33 13.17 -3.32 -9.65
N HIS A 34 12.66 -4.53 -9.87
CA HIS A 34 13.37 -5.80 -9.70
C HIS A 34 13.84 -6.12 -8.27
N GLY A 35 13.02 -5.84 -7.25
CA GLY A 35 13.23 -6.39 -5.91
C GLY A 35 12.75 -5.50 -4.78
N TYR A 36 13.02 -5.94 -3.55
CA TYR A 36 12.65 -5.26 -2.32
C TYR A 36 13.89 -4.66 -1.66
N ASN A 37 13.75 -3.47 -1.07
CA ASN A 37 14.83 -2.91 -0.27
C ASN A 37 14.83 -3.53 1.14
N PRO A 38 16.00 -3.93 1.68
CA PRO A 38 16.12 -4.19 3.12
C PRO A 38 15.75 -2.93 3.89
N ASP A 39 15.06 -3.10 5.02
CA ASP A 39 14.71 -2.00 5.91
C ASP A 39 14.06 -0.78 5.26
N ALA A 40 13.24 -1.02 4.24
CA ALA A 40 12.51 0.04 3.56
C ALA A 40 11.80 1.01 4.55
N PRO A 41 11.91 2.34 4.37
CA PRO A 41 11.28 3.34 5.22
C PRO A 41 9.79 3.45 4.87
N LEU A 42 9.01 2.43 5.27
CA LEU A 42 7.59 2.36 4.94
C LEU A 42 6.84 3.56 5.54
N VAL A 43 5.97 4.17 4.75
CA VAL A 43 5.06 5.22 5.23
C VAL A 43 3.92 4.55 6.00
N LEU A 44 3.83 4.85 7.29
CA LEU A 44 2.82 4.32 8.21
C LEU A 44 2.06 5.48 8.86
N ASP A 45 0.79 5.26 9.17
CA ASP A 45 0.06 6.15 10.09
C ASP A 45 0.35 5.80 11.56
N ALA A 46 -0.24 6.58 12.47
CA ALA A 46 -0.08 6.40 13.92
C ALA A 46 -0.57 5.03 14.45
N TYR A 47 -1.30 4.26 13.64
CA TYR A 47 -1.82 2.94 13.99
C TYR A 47 -1.11 1.80 13.22
N GLY A 48 0.01 2.10 12.57
CA GLY A 48 0.78 1.12 11.80
C GLY A 48 0.13 0.67 10.50
N ARG A 49 -0.88 1.39 10.00
CA ARG A 49 -1.47 1.15 8.68
C ARG A 49 -0.58 1.78 7.61
N ARG A 50 -0.33 1.04 6.53
CA ARG A 50 0.46 1.52 5.39
C ARG A 50 -0.27 2.65 4.67
N LEU A 51 0.44 3.73 4.38
CA LEU A 51 -0.05 4.87 3.61
C LEU A 51 0.71 5.00 2.29
N PRO A 52 0.09 5.52 1.22
CA PRO A 52 0.80 5.80 -0.04
C PRO A 52 1.94 6.78 0.17
N ALA A 53 3.11 6.46 -0.41
CA ALA A 53 4.28 7.32 -0.38
C ALA A 53 4.00 8.62 -1.17
N PRO A 54 4.01 9.82 -0.52
CA PRO A 54 3.66 11.08 -1.18
C PRO A 54 4.55 11.41 -2.39
N ASP A 55 5.83 11.04 -2.36
CA ASP A 55 6.76 11.28 -3.48
C ASP A 55 6.34 10.54 -4.76
N ARG A 56 5.64 9.42 -4.62
CA ARG A 56 5.12 8.61 -5.73
C ARG A 56 3.65 8.91 -6.02
N PHE A 57 2.92 9.34 -5.01
CA PHE A 57 1.50 9.68 -5.08
C PHE A 57 1.27 11.07 -4.46
N PRO A 58 1.60 12.17 -5.15
CA PRO A 58 1.48 13.52 -4.59
C PRO A 58 0.08 13.87 -4.09
N SER A 59 -0.94 13.30 -4.73
CA SER A 59 -2.35 13.45 -4.32
C SER A 59 -2.67 12.85 -2.95
N ALA A 60 -1.77 12.06 -2.35
CA ALA A 60 -1.94 11.49 -1.02
C ALA A 60 -1.50 12.42 0.12
N ALA A 61 -0.86 13.55 -0.21
CA ALA A 61 -0.39 14.52 0.77
C ALA A 61 -1.53 14.99 1.71
N GLY A 62 -1.15 15.42 2.91
CA GLY A 62 -2.11 15.89 3.92
C GLY A 62 -3.06 14.81 4.44
N GLY A 63 -2.68 13.52 4.34
CA GLY A 63 -3.50 12.41 4.84
C GLY A 63 -4.65 12.01 3.90
N ALA A 64 -4.69 12.51 2.66
CA ALA A 64 -5.74 12.19 1.70
C ALA A 64 -5.69 10.72 1.21
N GLY A 65 -4.53 10.07 1.31
CA GLY A 65 -4.34 8.68 0.90
C GLY A 65 -4.71 8.46 -0.57
N PHE A 66 -5.36 7.33 -0.86
CA PHE A 66 -5.81 7.01 -2.22
C PHE A 66 -7.20 7.58 -2.57
N ALA A 67 -7.86 8.32 -1.68
CA ALA A 67 -9.20 8.83 -1.96
C ALA A 67 -9.26 9.72 -3.22
N PRO A 68 -8.34 10.68 -3.45
CA PRO A 68 -8.37 11.49 -4.67
C PRO A 68 -8.23 10.70 -5.99
N PRO A 69 -7.21 9.83 -6.18
CA PRO A 69 -7.11 9.06 -7.41
C PRO A 69 -8.23 8.02 -7.55
N ALA A 70 -8.69 7.40 -6.46
CA ALA A 70 -9.81 6.46 -6.50
C ALA A 70 -11.10 7.15 -6.98
N ARG A 71 -11.41 8.36 -6.48
CA ARG A 71 -12.55 9.16 -6.98
C ARG A 71 -12.43 9.44 -8.48
N ARG A 72 -11.24 9.79 -8.98
CA ARG A 72 -11.03 10.02 -10.41
C ARG A 72 -11.27 8.74 -11.21
N ILE A 73 -10.75 7.60 -10.76
CA ILE A 73 -10.93 6.29 -11.42
C ILE A 73 -12.41 5.90 -11.44
N HIS A 74 -13.12 6.05 -10.32
CA HIS A 74 -14.56 5.77 -10.24
C HIS A 74 -15.37 6.70 -11.17
N SER A 75 -14.99 7.97 -11.31
CA SER A 75 -15.65 8.90 -12.26
C SER A 75 -15.52 8.48 -13.73
N LEU A 76 -14.56 7.61 -14.05
CA LEU A 76 -14.40 7.01 -15.38
C LEU A 76 -15.21 5.71 -15.54
N GLY A 77 -15.98 5.29 -14.54
CA GLY A 77 -16.69 4.01 -14.55
C GLY A 77 -15.79 2.79 -14.35
N LEU A 78 -14.61 2.99 -13.75
CA LEU A 78 -13.63 1.94 -13.47
C LEU A 78 -13.57 1.63 -11.97
N ARG A 79 -13.07 0.45 -11.60
CA ARG A 79 -12.81 -0.01 -10.23
C ARG A 79 -11.35 0.23 -9.85
N PHE A 80 -11.11 0.61 -8.59
CA PHE A 80 -9.76 0.80 -8.04
C PHE A 80 -9.38 -0.35 -7.10
N GLY A 81 -8.20 -0.94 -7.31
CA GLY A 81 -7.68 -2.05 -6.51
C GLY A 81 -6.29 -1.79 -5.95
N LEU A 82 -5.95 -2.47 -4.85
CA LEU A 82 -4.67 -2.33 -4.16
C LEU A 82 -4.16 -3.69 -3.71
N HIS A 83 -2.89 -3.98 -3.97
CA HIS A 83 -2.25 -5.14 -3.39
C HIS A 83 -1.75 -4.86 -1.97
N ILE A 84 -2.11 -5.74 -1.02
CA ILE A 84 -1.66 -5.69 0.37
C ILE A 84 -0.91 -6.97 0.75
N VAL A 85 0.25 -6.82 1.38
CA VAL A 85 0.98 -7.97 1.94
C VAL A 85 0.31 -8.40 3.24
N ARG A 86 0.06 -9.70 3.41
CA ARG A 86 -0.52 -10.28 4.63
C ARG A 86 0.23 -9.83 5.88
N GLY A 87 -0.54 -9.48 6.91
CA GLY A 87 -0.04 -9.21 8.26
C GLY A 87 0.33 -7.75 8.51
N ILE A 88 1.01 -7.54 9.63
CA ILE A 88 1.36 -6.23 10.17
C ILE A 88 2.78 -5.81 9.77
N PRO A 89 3.05 -4.51 9.47
CA PRO A 89 4.40 -4.03 9.23
C PRO A 89 5.31 -4.32 10.43
N ARG A 90 6.50 -4.87 10.18
CA ARG A 90 7.49 -5.11 11.25
C ARG A 90 7.88 -3.84 11.98
N ARG A 91 7.98 -2.71 11.26
CA ARG A 91 8.23 -1.39 11.84
C ARG A 91 7.12 -0.98 12.82
N ALA A 92 5.86 -1.29 12.54
CA ALA A 92 4.75 -1.01 13.46
C ALA A 92 4.84 -1.85 14.75
N VAL A 93 5.24 -3.12 14.63
CA VAL A 93 5.47 -3.99 15.79
C VAL A 93 6.66 -3.51 16.62
N ALA A 94 7.79 -3.18 15.97
CA ALA A 94 8.99 -2.68 16.64
C ALA A 94 8.75 -1.36 17.37
N ALA A 95 7.94 -0.46 16.79
CA ALA A 95 7.54 0.80 17.40
C ALA A 95 6.34 0.68 18.35
N GLN A 96 5.80 -0.53 18.59
CA GLN A 96 4.64 -0.77 19.44
C GLN A 96 3.43 0.14 19.12
N LEU A 97 3.20 0.43 17.83
CA LEU A 97 2.10 1.30 17.43
C LEU A 97 0.75 0.67 17.81
N PRO A 98 -0.21 1.45 18.36
CA PRO A 98 -1.49 0.91 18.81
C PRO A 98 -2.34 0.42 17.64
N VAL A 99 -3.12 -0.63 17.88
CA VAL A 99 -4.20 -0.99 16.96
C VAL A 99 -5.36 -0.01 17.14
N ALA A 100 -5.82 0.57 16.04
CA ALA A 100 -6.93 1.52 16.06
C ALA A 100 -8.17 0.89 16.72
N GLY A 101 -8.78 1.60 17.68
CA GLY A 101 -9.97 1.14 18.39
C GLY A 101 -9.72 0.24 19.61
N THR A 102 -8.49 -0.24 19.84
CA THR A 102 -8.17 -1.07 21.04
C THR A 102 -7.30 -0.33 22.07
N GLY A 103 -6.59 0.72 21.65
CA GLY A 103 -5.60 1.42 22.48
C GLY A 103 -4.36 0.59 22.83
N SER A 104 -4.29 -0.66 22.38
CA SER A 104 -3.23 -1.61 22.74
C SER A 104 -2.32 -1.88 21.54
N PRO A 105 -1.00 -1.98 21.73
CA PRO A 105 -0.10 -2.47 20.71
C PRO A 105 -0.48 -3.87 20.22
N PRO A 106 -0.15 -4.24 18.98
CA PRO A 106 -0.34 -5.61 18.49
C PRO A 106 0.44 -6.58 19.38
N THR A 107 -0.24 -7.55 19.99
CA THR A 107 0.41 -8.63 20.71
C THR A 107 1.18 -9.50 19.72
N ARG A 108 2.43 -9.80 20.04
CA ARG A 108 3.23 -10.73 19.25
C ARG A 108 2.55 -12.09 19.31
N SER A 109 2.03 -12.58 18.18
CA SER A 109 1.45 -13.92 18.13
C SER A 109 2.52 -14.95 18.54
N PRO A 110 2.19 -15.94 19.40
CA PRO A 110 3.13 -16.99 19.80
C PRO A 110 3.53 -17.91 18.63
N THR A 111 2.79 -17.90 17.52
CA THR A 111 3.16 -18.60 16.30
C THR A 111 4.38 -17.92 15.66
N PRO A 112 5.45 -18.66 15.29
CA PRO A 112 6.59 -18.06 14.59
C PRO A 112 6.09 -17.28 13.38
N ALA A 113 6.54 -16.02 13.25
CA ALA A 113 6.04 -15.09 12.25
C ALA A 113 6.19 -15.72 10.85
N ARG A 114 5.09 -16.20 10.28
CA ARG A 114 5.09 -16.78 8.93
C ARG A 114 5.49 -15.67 7.96
N ARG A 115 6.70 -15.75 7.45
CA ARG A 115 7.34 -14.74 6.60
C ARG A 115 6.92 -14.96 5.15
N ALA A 116 6.73 -13.88 4.39
CA ALA A 116 6.60 -14.01 2.95
C ALA A 116 7.98 -14.36 2.35
N PRO A 117 8.10 -15.38 1.47
CA PRO A 117 9.31 -15.62 0.70
C PRO A 117 9.73 -14.36 -0.08
N GLY A 118 11.03 -14.08 -0.18
CA GLY A 118 11.55 -12.98 -1.02
C GLY A 118 11.66 -11.59 -0.36
N THR A 119 11.26 -11.40 0.90
CA THR A 119 11.58 -10.14 1.62
C THR A 119 13.03 -10.16 2.16
N PRO A 120 13.86 -9.13 1.99
CA PRO A 120 15.24 -9.12 2.51
C PRO A 120 15.30 -9.11 4.05
N THR A 121 16.40 -9.62 4.60
CA THR A 121 16.67 -9.76 6.04
C THR A 121 17.28 -8.48 6.58
N THR A 122 16.74 -7.98 7.68
CA THR A 122 17.41 -7.02 8.56
C THR A 122 18.04 -7.84 9.67
N THR A 123 19.36 -7.90 9.70
CA THR A 123 20.07 -8.30 10.92
C THR A 123 20.10 -7.06 11.80
N ALA A 124 19.56 -7.20 13.02
CA ALA A 124 19.76 -6.20 14.07
C ALA A 124 21.23 -6.17 14.51
#